data_AF-A0A6B3HJ26-F1
#
_entry.id   AF-A0A6B3HJ26-F1
#
_cell.length_a   1.000
_cell.length_b   1.000
_cell.length_c   1.000
_cell.angle_alpha   90.00
_cell.angle_beta   90.00
_cell.angle_gamma   90.00
#
_symmetry.space_group_name_H-M   'P 1'
#
loop_
_entity.id
_entity.type
_entity.pdbx_description
1 polymer ?
#
loop_
_entity_poly.entity_id
_entity_poly.type
_entity_poly.pdbx_seq_one_letter_code
_entity_poly.pdbx_strand_id
1 'polypeptide(L)'
;IERYRISAMSAVPTVYSVLAHVPVDADISSMRFAAVGASALPDTVRTAFTANTGVELCEGYGLTEATCATARSFTGHDHRPGSVGQRL
;
A
#
# COMPACT_ATOMS: atom_id res chain seq x y z
N ILE A 1 1.26 -3.24 14.69
CA ILE A 1 2.18 -2.10 14.39
C ILE A 1 2.71 -1.53 15.70
N GLU A 2 1.83 -1.04 16.59
CA GLU A 2 2.13 -0.48 17.92
C GLU A 2 3.27 -1.18 18.69
N ARG A 3 3.13 -2.47 19.01
CA ARG A 3 4.10 -3.25 19.81
C ARG A 3 5.54 -3.22 19.29
N TYR A 4 5.71 -3.27 17.97
CA TYR A 4 7.03 -3.39 17.32
C TYR A 4 7.46 -2.12 16.60
N ARG A 5 6.66 -1.04 16.66
CA ARG A 5 6.91 0.22 15.95
C ARG A 5 7.19 0.01 14.45
N ILE A 6 6.40 -0.86 13.82
CA ILE A 6 6.57 -1.19 12.39
C ILE A 6 6.48 0.08 11.54
N SER A 7 7.48 0.31 10.69
CA SER A 7 7.58 1.48 9.81
C SER A 7 7.11 1.22 8.38
N ALA A 8 7.17 -0.04 7.94
CA ALA A 8 6.81 -0.47 6.61
C ALA A 8 6.06 -1.80 6.65
N MET A 9 5.03 -1.94 5.81
CA MET A 9 4.39 -3.23 5.54
C MET A 9 4.22 -3.45 4.03
N SER A 10 4.10 -4.71 3.64
CA SER A 10 3.82 -5.13 2.26
C SER A 10 2.76 -6.20 2.27
N ALA A 11 1.75 -6.06 1.42
CA ALA A 11 0.68 -7.04 1.29
C ALA A 11 0.01 -6.95 -0.08
N VAL A 12 -0.85 -7.92 -0.41
CA VAL A 12 -1.65 -7.93 -1.63
C VAL A 12 -2.94 -7.11 -1.46
N PRO A 13 -3.60 -6.65 -2.56
CA PRO A 13 -4.85 -5.88 -2.47
C PRO A 13 -5.94 -6.51 -1.61
N THR A 14 -6.05 -7.84 -1.58
CA THR A 14 -7.05 -8.54 -0.76
C THR A 14 -6.85 -8.34 0.74
N VAL A 15 -5.60 -8.31 1.21
CA VAL A 15 -5.29 -8.03 2.63
C VAL A 15 -5.67 -6.60 2.97
N TYR A 16 -5.33 -5.63 2.12
CA TYR A 16 -5.72 -4.24 2.35
C TYR A 16 -7.23 -4.02 2.27
N SER A 17 -7.94 -4.77 1.41
CA SER A 17 -9.40 -4.74 1.36
C SER A 17 -10.02 -5.18 2.68
N VAL A 18 -9.46 -6.19 3.35
CA VAL A 18 -9.93 -6.63 4.67
C VAL A 18 -9.58 -5.57 5.72
N LEU A 19 -8.33 -5.10 5.74
CA LEU A 19 -7.85 -4.12 6.72
C LEU A 19 -8.55 -2.76 6.60
N ALA A 20 -9.03 -2.39 5.42
CA ALA A 20 -9.83 -1.18 5.22
C ALA A 20 -11.15 -1.17 6.02
N HIS A 21 -11.61 -2.34 6.47
CA HIS A 21 -12.83 -2.49 7.28
C HIS A 21 -12.56 -2.84 8.75
N VAL A 22 -11.30 -2.92 9.16
CA VAL A 22 -10.92 -3.14 10.56
C VAL A 22 -10.75 -1.78 11.25
N PRO A 23 -11.49 -1.48 12.33
CA PRO A 23 -11.29 -0.25 13.09
C PRO A 23 -9.84 -0.12 13.58
N VAL A 24 -9.25 1.06 13.46
CA VAL A 24 -7.91 1.34 13.99
C VAL A 24 -8.04 1.80 15.44
N ASP A 25 -7.84 0.87 16.38
CA ASP A 25 -7.91 1.07 17.83
C ASP A 25 -6.54 1.04 18.54
N ALA A 26 -5.45 1.14 17.77
CA ALA A 26 -4.06 1.09 18.25
C ALA A 26 -3.19 2.19 17.63
N ASP A 27 -2.04 2.51 18.25
CA ASP A 27 -1.08 3.46 17.68
C ASP A 27 -0.37 2.87 16.45
N ILE A 28 -0.74 3.37 15.27
CA ILE A 28 -0.10 3.05 13.99
C ILE A 28 0.79 4.18 13.44
N SER A 29 1.06 5.23 14.22
CA SER A 29 1.85 6.41 13.79
C SER A 29 3.28 6.10 13.35
N SER A 30 3.82 4.94 13.72
CA SER A 30 5.13 4.49 13.23
C SER A 30 5.11 4.10 11.76
N MET A 31 3.96 3.72 11.21
CA MET A 31 3.81 3.24 9.84
C MET A 31 3.94 4.41 8.86
N ARG A 32 5.00 4.39 8.06
CA ARG A 32 5.30 5.43 7.05
C ARG A 32 5.11 4.94 5.62
N PHE A 33 5.03 3.62 5.44
CA PHE A 33 5.05 3.03 4.11
C PHE A 33 4.21 1.74 4.05
N ALA A 34 3.28 1.67 3.12
CA ALA A 34 2.48 0.48 2.85
C ALA A 34 2.60 0.10 1.37
N ALA A 35 3.41 -0.92 1.07
CA ALA A 35 3.54 -1.46 -0.28
C ALA A 35 2.35 -2.37 -0.62
N VAL A 36 1.85 -2.24 -1.84
CA VAL A 36 0.87 -3.15 -2.42
C VAL A 36 1.30 -3.61 -3.80
N GLY A 37 1.09 -4.89 -4.12
CA GLY A 37 1.46 -5.46 -5.41
C GLY A 37 0.86 -6.85 -5.63
N ALA A 38 1.47 -7.61 -6.54
CA ALA A 38 1.04 -8.94 -7.02
C ALA A 38 -0.25 -8.97 -7.86
N SER A 39 -1.15 -7.99 -7.72
CA SER A 39 -2.30 -7.80 -8.61
C SER A 39 -2.67 -6.32 -8.69
N ALA A 40 -3.53 -5.96 -9.64
CA ALA A 40 -4.05 -4.60 -9.76
C ALA A 40 -4.74 -4.17 -8.46
N LEU A 41 -4.47 -2.96 -8.00
CA LEU A 41 -5.14 -2.37 -6.85
C LEU A 41 -6.42 -1.64 -7.29
N PRO A 42 -7.61 -2.05 -6.82
CA PRO A 42 -8.82 -1.27 -7.04
C PRO A 42 -8.76 0.07 -6.31
N ASP A 43 -9.14 1.16 -6.97
CA ASP A 43 -9.24 2.50 -6.36
C ASP A 43 -10.08 2.51 -5.08
N THR A 44 -11.14 1.69 -5.03
CA THR A 44 -12.00 1.57 -3.84
C THR A 44 -11.24 1.05 -2.63
N VAL A 45 -10.34 0.09 -2.81
CA VAL A 45 -9.48 -0.45 -1.73
C VAL A 45 -8.49 0.60 -1.27
N ARG A 46 -7.87 1.32 -2.21
CA ARG A 46 -6.96 2.45 -1.92
C ARG A 46 -7.66 3.50 -1.08
N THR A 47 -8.79 4.01 -1.56
CA THR A 47 -9.54 5.08 -0.87
C THR A 47 -10.03 4.61 0.50
N ALA A 48 -10.59 3.41 0.62
CA ALA A 48 -11.09 2.91 1.90
C ALA A 48 -9.97 2.71 2.92
N PHE A 49 -8.83 2.12 2.51
CA PHE A 49 -7.69 1.92 3.41
C PHE A 49 -7.09 3.25 3.88
N THR A 50 -6.87 4.20 2.95
CA THR A 50 -6.31 5.51 3.30
C THR A 50 -7.29 6.32 4.15
N ALA A 51 -8.60 6.24 3.91
CA ALA A 51 -9.59 6.90 4.76
C ALA A 51 -9.63 6.31 6.19
N ASN A 52 -9.48 5.00 6.33
CA ASN A 52 -9.52 4.31 7.63
C ASN A 52 -8.22 4.47 8.44
N THR A 53 -7.06 4.48 7.77
CA THR A 53 -5.75 4.42 8.43
C THR A 53 -4.93 5.71 8.34
N GLY A 54 -5.28 6.61 7.42
CA GLY A 54 -4.46 7.77 7.07
C GLY A 54 -3.18 7.45 6.30
N VAL A 55 -2.94 6.17 5.94
CA VAL A 55 -1.71 5.74 5.25
C VAL A 55 -1.97 5.53 3.76
N GLU A 56 -1.09 6.09 2.93
CA GLU A 56 -1.11 5.92 1.49
C GLU A 56 -0.54 4.55 1.07
N LEU A 57 -1.23 3.89 0.14
CA LEU A 57 -0.73 2.67 -0.49
C LEU A 57 0.20 3.00 -1.67
N CYS A 58 1.43 2.50 -1.62
CA CYS A 58 2.35 2.54 -2.73
C CYS A 58 2.22 1.27 -3.58
N GLU A 59 1.70 1.46 -4.78
CA GLU A 59 1.47 0.36 -5.71
C GLU A 59 2.77 0.05 -6.45
N GLY A 60 3.14 -1.22 -6.45
CA GLY A 60 4.32 -1.74 -7.13
C GLY A 60 3.93 -2.82 -8.12
N TYR A 61 4.53 -2.76 -9.30
CA TYR A 61 4.51 -3.83 -10.28
C TYR A 61 5.85 -4.53 -10.33
N GLY A 62 5.82 -5.85 -10.39
CA GLY A 62 7.01 -6.67 -10.50
C GLY A 62 6.68 -8.09 -10.92
N LEU A 63 7.73 -8.79 -11.32
CA LEU A 63 7.69 -10.16 -11.81
C LEU A 63 8.79 -10.95 -11.13
N THR A 64 8.58 -12.26 -10.98
CA THR A 64 9.61 -13.18 -10.46
C THR A 64 10.88 -13.14 -11.30
N GLU A 65 10.74 -12.96 -12.60
CA GLU A 65 11.81 -12.87 -13.61
C GLU A 65 12.58 -11.54 -13.55
N ALA A 66 12.04 -10.54 -12.85
CA ALA A 66 12.59 -9.20 -12.73
C ALA A 66 12.96 -8.83 -11.27
N THR A 67 13.37 -9.82 -10.48
CA THR A 67 14.04 -9.67 -9.17
C THR A 67 13.19 -9.18 -7.99
N CYS A 68 12.10 -8.43 -8.19
CA CYS A 68 11.01 -8.22 -7.20
C CYS A 68 10.01 -7.17 -7.70
N ALA A 69 10.49 -5.94 -7.98
CA ALA A 69 9.70 -4.80 -8.40
C ALA A 69 10.41 -4.08 -9.54
N THR A 70 9.67 -3.74 -10.59
CA THR A 70 10.17 -3.07 -11.79
C THR A 70 9.67 -1.63 -11.89
N ALA A 71 8.49 -1.35 -11.34
CA ALA A 71 7.91 -0.01 -11.28
C ALA A 71 7.11 0.18 -9.99
N ARG A 72 6.99 1.42 -9.54
CA ARG A 72 6.20 1.76 -8.35
C ARG A 72 5.70 3.21 -8.33
N SER A 73 4.64 3.44 -7.56
CA SER A 73 4.24 4.77 -7.13
C SER A 73 5.04 5.23 -5.92
N PHE A 74 5.01 6.54 -5.66
CA PHE A 74 5.69 7.20 -4.56
C PHE A 74 4.66 7.96 -3.71
N THR A 75 4.82 7.90 -2.40
CA THR A 75 3.98 8.67 -1.45
C THR A 75 4.10 10.16 -1.70
N GLY A 76 3.00 10.91 -1.56
CA GLY A 76 2.99 12.36 -1.74
C GLY A 76 3.11 12.84 -3.19
N HIS A 77 3.04 11.93 -4.16
CA HIS A 77 2.87 12.25 -5.57
C HIS A 77 1.42 12.01 -6.00
N ASP A 78 0.92 12.79 -6.97
CA ASP A 78 -0.42 12.61 -7.51
C ASP A 78 -0.63 11.18 -8.02
N HIS A 79 -1.60 10.49 -7.42
CA HIS A 79 -2.03 9.19 -7.88
C HIS A 79 -2.69 9.34 -9.26
N ARG A 80 -2.20 8.58 -10.24
CA ARG A 80 -2.85 8.43 -11.55
C ARG A 80 -3.59 7.09 -11.57
N PRO A 81 -4.94 7.09 -11.62
CA PRO A 81 -5.71 5.85 -11.65
C PRO A 81 -5.24 4.91 -12.75
N GLY A 82 -5.09 3.63 -12.42
CA GLY A 82 -4.59 2.59 -13.33
C GLY A 82 -3.08 2.65 -13.64
N SER A 83 -2.31 3.53 -13.01
CA SER A 83 -0.86 3.59 -13.15
C SER A 83 -0.14 3.08 -11.90
N VAL A 84 0.84 2.21 -12.12
CA VAL A 84 1.78 1.73 -11.08
C VAL A 84 2.98 2.66 -10.88
N GLY A 85 2.95 3.87 -11.46
CA GLY A 85 4.00 4.88 -11.29
C GLY A 85 5.18 4.74 -12.25
N GLN A 86 6.41 4.93 -11.75
CA GLN A 86 7.63 5.05 -12.55
C GLN A 86 8.54 3.82 -12.38
N ARG A 87 9.41 3.61 -13.38
CA ARG A 87 10.43 2.55 -13.36
C ARG A 87 11.42 2.74 -12.20
N LEU A 88 11.82 1.62 -11.59
CA LEU A 88 12.91 1.50 -10.62
C LEU A 88 14.30 1.40 -11.29
#